data_AF-A0A0W0EVW7-F1
#
_entry.id   AF-A0A0W0EVW7-F1
#
_cell.length_a   1.000
_cell.length_b   1.000
_cell.length_c   1.000
_cell.angle_alpha   90.00
_cell.angle_beta   90.00
_cell.angle_gamma   90.00
#
_symmetry.space_group_name_H-M   'P 1'
#
loop_
_entity.id
_entity.type
_entity.pdbx_description
1 polymer ?
#
loop_
_entity_poly.entity_id
_entity_poly.type
_entity_poly.pdbx_seq_one_letter_code
_entity_poly.pdbx_strand_id
1 'polypeptide(L)'
;MEQVPHPGTTPTTLKECTRKAASNKAKHYTVENSWETLLKKVEEYDMDHVQNWKDDIDTLLVFAGLFSAVVTAFLIESYQWLSEDAGDVTVNLLKQISQQLRDPQFVPAEPEAFQPPASSIRINCFWLLSLILALISSLLGLLCKQWLREHGRDTYISTPAKALALRQLRRDSLEVWHVPKLVAATPILLELALFLFFAGLLELSWARHLALFVVCMFSVGLGAGVYTITTFLPLLTNVYNDLTQKDLEIPPFRFICPYKSPQSWAVYRFSCMMLRQLPPAVGLAFAKRGYHWWTAITPEQNWPVSDMRVLDAFDKIPSPPLSMRYELRALEWATRMYQDSPSMHSHFQNILQSLCLHPSVTMAGILNYWTLSIWEDFTKEDVQEELSDMEKFQETRWQDSLGWYMSTSRAPSIPDPILLSHVGIQVLYWYNHWHSLVEDISTTTVHDLSVSISFFQSIGLDAAIALRFFVPFPIVAKLWSHPDPESQRESLSLIQVYKESWNAYPGPEEEGDERLAFIAALIKHLKQDHGGHRSILLTSTQGQNFIRFVNDGIIQHRLYECPEWESDTHRRSTFITEWTQATESIADLRPIPKPQPVPALVEIGEHASHGDSNTSNIRASTSWSYRH
;
A
#
# COMPACT_ATOMS: atom_id res chain seq x y z
N MET A 1 -74.05 -5.68 43.04
CA MET A 1 -74.33 -4.82 41.87
C MET A 1 -72.98 -4.59 41.21
N GLU A 2 -72.56 -5.40 40.22
CA GLU A 2 -72.94 -5.24 38.79
C GLU A 2 -72.22 -3.98 38.24
N GLN A 3 -71.39 -3.93 37.19
CA GLN A 3 -70.98 -4.80 36.09
C GLN A 3 -69.73 -4.17 35.42
N VAL A 4 -68.84 -5.03 34.88
CA VAL A 4 -68.10 -4.96 33.60
C VAL A 4 -67.19 -3.76 33.22
N PRO A 5 -65.93 -4.03 32.79
CA PRO A 5 -65.07 -3.09 32.06
C PRO A 5 -65.25 -3.19 30.52
N HIS A 6 -65.12 -2.06 29.80
CA HIS A 6 -65.04 -2.04 28.34
C HIS A 6 -63.59 -1.98 27.82
N PRO A 7 -63.29 -2.61 26.66
CA PRO A 7 -61.96 -2.82 26.12
C PRO A 7 -61.55 -1.71 25.14
N GLY A 8 -60.26 -1.35 25.13
CA GLY A 8 -59.74 -0.37 24.19
C GLY A 8 -58.22 -0.30 24.23
N THR A 9 -57.54 -1.39 23.86
CA THR A 9 -56.10 -1.36 23.54
C THR A 9 -55.94 -1.48 22.04
N THR A 10 -55.57 -0.36 21.41
CA THR A 10 -55.27 -0.26 19.99
C THR A 10 -54.00 -1.05 19.64
N PRO A 11 -53.96 -1.76 18.51
CA PRO A 11 -52.83 -2.59 18.07
C PRO A 11 -51.79 -1.73 17.35
N THR A 12 -51.13 -0.82 18.07
CA THR A 12 -50.11 0.05 17.47
C THR A 12 -48.70 -0.42 17.82
N THR A 13 -48.49 -0.99 19.01
CA THR A 13 -47.16 -1.42 19.48
C THR A 13 -46.66 -2.72 18.86
N LEU A 14 -47.57 -3.65 18.50
CA LEU A 14 -47.16 -4.91 17.85
C LEU A 14 -46.75 -4.71 16.39
N LYS A 15 -47.36 -3.74 15.69
CA LYS A 15 -46.99 -3.37 14.30
C LYS A 15 -45.67 -2.61 14.22
N GLU A 16 -45.32 -1.85 15.25
CA GLU A 16 -44.02 -1.17 15.34
C GLU A 16 -42.87 -2.13 15.71
N CYS A 17 -43.11 -3.11 16.58
CA CYS A 17 -42.14 -4.19 16.82
C CYS A 17 -41.98 -5.12 15.61
N THR A 18 -43.04 -5.43 14.87
CA THR A 18 -42.90 -6.21 13.62
C THR A 18 -42.31 -5.41 12.47
N ARG A 19 -42.49 -4.07 12.41
CA ARG A 19 -41.83 -3.23 11.40
C ARG A 19 -40.34 -2.99 11.72
N LYS A 20 -39.94 -2.92 12.99
CA LYS A 20 -38.52 -2.90 13.40
C LYS A 20 -37.85 -4.28 13.29
N ALA A 21 -38.55 -5.37 13.60
CA ALA A 21 -38.04 -6.73 13.40
C ALA A 21 -37.99 -7.15 11.92
N ALA A 22 -38.84 -6.56 11.06
CA ALA A 22 -38.77 -6.75 9.60
C ALA A 22 -37.78 -5.82 8.89
N SER A 23 -37.11 -4.90 9.61
CA SER A 23 -36.07 -4.02 9.07
C SER A 23 -34.64 -4.57 9.24
N ASN A 24 -34.49 -5.76 9.85
CA ASN A 24 -33.23 -6.52 9.90
C ASN A 24 -33.21 -7.68 8.89
N LYS A 25 -33.98 -7.59 7.80
CA LYS A 25 -33.59 -8.28 6.57
C LYS A 25 -32.35 -7.58 6.07
N ALA A 26 -31.21 -8.28 6.11
CA ALA A 26 -29.97 -7.85 5.47
C ALA A 26 -30.32 -7.19 4.14
N LYS A 27 -30.07 -5.88 4.02
CA LYS A 27 -30.17 -5.20 2.74
C LYS A 27 -29.22 -5.95 1.82
N HIS A 28 -29.76 -6.70 0.87
CA HIS A 28 -28.96 -7.35 -0.14
C HIS A 28 -28.49 -6.23 -1.07
N TYR A 29 -27.31 -5.69 -0.78
CA TYR A 29 -26.65 -4.77 -1.70
C TYR A 29 -26.18 -5.59 -2.90
N THR A 30 -26.26 -5.02 -4.11
CA THR A 30 -25.56 -5.60 -5.25
C THR A 30 -24.05 -5.40 -5.06
N VAL A 31 -23.25 -6.23 -5.73
CA VAL A 31 -21.78 -6.11 -5.68
C VAL A 31 -21.37 -4.73 -6.19
N GLU A 32 -22.00 -4.27 -7.27
CA GLU A 32 -21.82 -2.94 -7.85
C GLU A 32 -22.17 -1.83 -6.86
N ASN A 33 -23.31 -1.92 -6.14
CA ASN A 33 -23.66 -0.92 -5.13
C ASN A 33 -22.67 -0.90 -3.96
N SER A 34 -22.05 -2.04 -3.65
CA SER A 34 -21.05 -2.13 -2.57
C SER A 34 -19.74 -1.50 -3.00
N TRP A 35 -19.30 -1.75 -4.24
CA TRP A 35 -18.19 -1.05 -4.85
C TRP A 35 -18.45 0.45 -4.99
N GLU A 36 -19.63 0.86 -5.45
CA GLU A 36 -20.02 2.27 -5.55
C GLU A 36 -20.07 2.95 -4.18
N THR A 37 -20.50 2.25 -3.12
CA THR A 37 -20.52 2.83 -1.77
C THR A 37 -19.12 2.94 -1.18
N LEU A 38 -18.26 1.95 -1.42
CA LEU A 38 -16.85 2.00 -1.05
C LEU A 38 -16.14 3.14 -1.79
N LEU A 39 -16.30 3.20 -3.12
CA LEU A 39 -15.79 4.28 -3.96
C LEU A 39 -16.34 5.61 -3.49
N LYS A 40 -17.62 5.73 -3.19
CA LYS A 40 -18.21 6.98 -2.69
C LYS A 40 -17.65 7.39 -1.33
N LYS A 41 -17.33 6.47 -0.42
CA LYS A 41 -16.71 6.83 0.87
C LYS A 41 -15.23 7.17 0.76
N VAL A 42 -14.50 6.48 -0.11
CA VAL A 42 -13.12 6.83 -0.46
C VAL A 42 -13.11 8.17 -1.20
N GLU A 43 -14.08 8.39 -2.08
CA GLU A 43 -14.33 9.67 -2.74
C GLU A 43 -14.81 10.74 -1.75
N GLU A 44 -15.61 10.46 -0.73
CA GLU A 44 -15.98 11.47 0.30
C GLU A 44 -14.76 11.86 1.17
N TYR A 45 -13.73 11.01 1.22
CA TYR A 45 -12.41 11.32 1.74
C TYR A 45 -11.56 12.11 0.73
N ASP A 46 -11.73 11.89 -0.59
CA ASP A 46 -10.98 12.52 -1.68
C ASP A 46 -11.70 13.72 -2.37
N MET A 47 -12.97 14.00 -2.06
CA MET A 47 -13.84 14.95 -2.75
C MET A 47 -13.61 16.36 -2.23
N ASP A 48 -12.43 16.86 -2.54
CA ASP A 48 -12.06 18.23 -2.34
C ASP A 48 -11.31 18.80 -3.55
N HIS A 49 -11.35 18.19 -4.75
CA HIS A 49 -10.56 18.67 -5.90
C HIS A 49 -10.70 20.17 -6.23
N VAL A 50 -11.91 20.73 -6.15
CA VAL A 50 -12.14 22.17 -6.41
C VAL A 50 -11.70 23.04 -5.23
N GLN A 51 -11.74 22.49 -4.02
CA GLN A 51 -11.32 23.17 -2.81
C GLN A 51 -9.80 23.08 -2.65
N ASN A 52 -9.18 21.92 -2.90
CA ASN A 52 -7.76 21.72 -3.13
C ASN A 52 -7.22 22.72 -4.17
N TRP A 53 -7.87 22.90 -5.33
CA TRP A 53 -7.44 23.93 -6.29
C TRP A 53 -7.56 25.36 -5.72
N LYS A 54 -8.56 25.65 -4.89
CA LYS A 54 -8.68 26.97 -4.25
C LYS A 54 -7.60 27.16 -3.19
N ASP A 55 -7.30 26.14 -2.39
CA ASP A 55 -6.32 26.17 -1.30
C ASP A 55 -4.88 26.21 -1.85
N ASP A 56 -4.62 25.50 -2.95
CA ASP A 56 -3.38 25.59 -3.72
C ASP A 56 -3.18 27.00 -4.29
N ILE A 57 -4.21 27.57 -4.92
CA ILE A 57 -4.16 28.95 -5.45
C ILE A 57 -3.91 29.95 -4.31
N ASP A 58 -4.58 29.80 -3.17
CA ASP A 58 -4.42 30.70 -2.02
C ASP A 58 -3.00 30.65 -1.46
N THR A 59 -2.43 29.46 -1.34
CA THR A 59 -1.04 29.26 -0.92
C THR A 59 -0.06 29.90 -1.92
N LEU A 60 -0.28 29.69 -3.23
CA LEU A 60 0.55 30.28 -4.28
C LEU A 60 0.47 31.81 -4.30
N LEU A 61 -0.71 32.39 -4.04
CA LEU A 61 -0.90 33.84 -3.96
C LEU A 61 -0.14 34.46 -2.79
N VAL A 62 -0.15 33.81 -1.62
CA VAL A 62 0.63 34.25 -0.45
C VAL A 62 2.12 34.19 -0.76
N PHE A 63 2.60 33.08 -1.33
CA PHE A 63 4.00 32.96 -1.73
C PHE A 63 4.39 34.02 -2.75
N ALA A 64 3.58 34.26 -3.79
CA ALA A 64 3.86 35.26 -4.81
C ALA A 64 3.96 36.69 -4.22
N GLY A 65 3.12 37.03 -3.24
CA GLY A 65 3.20 38.30 -2.52
C GLY A 65 4.49 38.45 -1.72
N LEU A 66 4.83 37.45 -0.91
CA LEU A 66 6.06 37.44 -0.11
C LEU A 66 7.32 37.48 -1.00
N PHE A 67 7.35 36.66 -2.04
CA PHE A 67 8.43 36.63 -3.02
C PHE A 67 8.58 37.97 -3.73
N SER A 68 7.46 38.59 -4.16
CA SER A 68 7.48 39.92 -4.79
C SER A 68 8.07 40.99 -3.87
N ALA A 69 7.77 40.93 -2.56
CA ALA A 69 8.36 41.86 -1.58
C ALA A 69 9.88 41.67 -1.47
N VAL A 70 10.36 40.43 -1.43
CA VAL A 70 11.80 40.11 -1.41
C VAL A 70 12.47 40.65 -2.68
N VAL A 71 11.98 40.31 -3.87
CA VAL A 71 12.53 40.79 -5.15
C VAL A 71 12.52 42.31 -5.22
N THR A 72 11.45 42.96 -4.72
CA THR A 72 11.34 44.43 -4.69
C THR A 72 12.41 45.06 -3.80
N ALA A 73 12.73 44.48 -2.64
CA ALA A 73 13.80 44.99 -1.77
C ALA A 73 15.16 44.97 -2.49
N PHE A 74 15.48 43.88 -3.18
CA PHE A 74 16.68 43.78 -4.00
C PHE A 74 16.66 44.76 -5.17
N LEU A 75 15.51 44.92 -5.83
CA LEU A 75 15.34 45.80 -6.98
C LEU A 75 15.51 47.28 -6.62
N ILE A 76 14.99 47.72 -5.47
CA ILE A 76 15.14 49.11 -5.00
C ILE A 76 16.62 49.47 -4.86
N GLU A 77 17.41 48.57 -4.28
CA GLU A 77 18.86 48.76 -4.13
C GLU A 77 19.59 48.69 -5.48
N SER A 78 19.29 47.70 -6.33
CA SER A 78 20.00 47.56 -7.61
C SER A 78 19.65 48.61 -8.64
N TYR A 79 18.47 49.21 -8.56
CA TYR A 79 18.05 50.25 -9.51
C TYR A 79 18.92 51.50 -9.36
N GLN A 80 19.40 51.78 -8.15
CA GLN A 80 20.33 52.88 -7.90
C GLN A 80 21.68 52.68 -8.62
N TRP A 81 22.08 51.42 -8.90
CA TRP A 81 23.31 51.14 -9.65
C TRP A 81 23.22 51.49 -11.15
N LEU A 82 22.02 51.84 -11.63
CA LEU A 82 21.81 52.32 -13.00
C LEU A 82 21.91 53.85 -13.11
N SER A 83 22.05 54.54 -11.97
CA SER A 83 22.28 55.98 -11.89
C SER A 83 23.65 56.28 -11.32
N GLU A 84 24.18 57.45 -11.64
CA GLU A 84 25.44 57.93 -11.11
C GLU A 84 25.31 58.24 -9.60
N ASP A 85 26.24 57.72 -8.79
CA ASP A 85 26.24 57.97 -7.34
C ASP A 85 26.74 59.38 -7.04
N ALA A 86 25.87 60.22 -6.47
CA ALA A 86 26.21 61.57 -6.05
C ALA A 86 27.38 61.61 -5.04
N GLY A 87 27.55 60.56 -4.23
CA GLY A 87 28.69 60.41 -3.34
C GLY A 87 30.00 60.28 -4.10
N ASP A 88 30.06 59.38 -5.09
CA ASP A 88 31.25 59.16 -5.92
C ASP A 88 31.58 60.40 -6.77
N VAL A 89 30.56 61.08 -7.33
CA VAL A 89 30.74 62.35 -8.03
C VAL A 89 31.36 63.39 -7.10
N THR A 90 30.84 63.52 -5.88
CA THR A 90 31.34 64.47 -4.88
C THR A 90 32.78 64.14 -4.51
N VAL A 91 33.11 62.88 -4.23
CA VAL A 91 34.48 62.43 -3.92
C VAL A 91 35.43 62.68 -5.09
N ASN A 92 35.00 62.43 -6.32
CA ASN A 92 35.79 62.69 -7.51
C ASN A 92 36.05 64.19 -7.71
N LEU A 93 35.05 65.04 -7.51
CA LEU A 93 35.20 66.50 -7.52
C LEU A 93 36.14 66.98 -6.40
N LEU A 94 36.02 66.45 -5.19
CA LEU A 94 36.93 66.77 -4.08
C LEU A 94 38.37 66.35 -4.38
N LYS A 95 38.59 65.20 -5.03
CA LYS A 95 39.92 64.77 -5.51
C LYS A 95 40.47 65.73 -6.55
N GLN A 96 39.65 66.15 -7.51
CA GLN A 96 40.04 67.13 -8.53
C GLN A 96 40.42 68.47 -7.89
N ILE A 97 39.62 68.98 -6.95
CA ILE A 97 39.92 70.22 -6.21
C ILE A 97 41.22 70.06 -5.40
N SER A 98 41.41 68.92 -4.72
CA SER A 98 42.64 68.64 -3.97
C SER A 98 43.88 68.61 -4.87
N GLN A 99 43.75 68.08 -6.09
CA GLN A 99 44.82 68.05 -7.08
C GLN A 99 45.13 69.45 -7.62
N GLN A 100 44.12 70.27 -7.88
CA GLN A 100 44.30 71.69 -8.27
C GLN A 100 44.97 72.51 -7.17
N LEU A 101 44.64 72.26 -5.90
CA LEU A 101 45.29 72.92 -4.77
C LEU A 101 46.76 72.49 -4.61
N ARG A 102 47.12 71.28 -5.06
CA ARG A 102 48.50 70.77 -5.04
C ARG A 102 49.31 71.27 -6.23
N ASP A 103 48.71 71.35 -7.41
CA ASP A 103 49.33 71.84 -8.64
C ASP A 103 48.39 72.83 -9.37
N PRO A 104 48.69 74.14 -9.33
CA PRO A 104 47.86 75.19 -9.95
C PRO A 104 47.76 75.08 -11.48
N GLN A 105 48.63 74.30 -12.14
CA GLN A 105 48.57 74.09 -13.59
C GLN A 105 47.69 72.88 -13.98
N PHE A 106 47.11 72.18 -13.02
CA PHE A 106 46.25 71.02 -13.29
C PHE A 106 44.93 71.44 -13.96
N VAL A 107 44.75 70.97 -15.20
CA VAL A 107 43.49 71.09 -15.95
C VAL A 107 42.67 69.82 -15.72
N PRO A 108 41.47 69.89 -15.11
CA PRO A 108 40.62 68.72 -14.95
C PRO A 108 40.19 68.16 -16.29
N ALA A 109 40.20 66.83 -16.43
CA ALA A 109 39.57 66.16 -17.57
C ALA A 109 38.05 66.40 -17.54
N GLU A 110 37.42 66.53 -18.71
CA GLU A 110 35.96 66.59 -18.81
C GLU A 110 35.32 65.32 -18.21
N PRO A 111 34.20 65.44 -17.49
CA PRO A 111 33.51 64.28 -16.94
C PRO A 111 33.06 63.34 -18.08
N GLU A 112 33.50 62.08 -18.02
CA GLU A 112 32.98 61.04 -18.91
C GLU A 112 31.49 60.80 -18.59
N ALA A 113 30.64 60.70 -19.61
CA ALA A 113 29.22 60.46 -19.41
C ALA A 113 29.02 59.10 -18.73
N PHE A 114 28.29 59.08 -17.61
CA PHE A 114 28.06 57.87 -16.83
C PHE A 114 27.47 56.74 -17.70
N GLN A 115 28.13 55.59 -17.69
CA GLN A 115 27.61 54.35 -18.26
C GLN A 115 27.49 53.29 -17.18
N PRO A 116 26.29 52.75 -16.92
CA PRO A 116 26.12 51.74 -15.90
C PRO A 116 26.83 50.44 -16.28
N PRO A 117 27.36 49.68 -15.30
CA PRO A 117 28.02 48.43 -15.57
C PRO A 117 27.07 47.43 -16.24
N ALA A 118 27.55 46.70 -17.25
CA ALA A 118 26.74 45.71 -17.96
C ALA A 118 26.18 44.61 -17.03
N SER A 119 26.89 44.25 -15.95
CA SER A 119 26.39 43.34 -14.91
C SER A 119 25.19 43.92 -14.15
N SER A 120 25.24 45.20 -13.77
CA SER A 120 24.13 45.90 -13.12
C SER A 120 22.88 45.93 -14.00
N ILE A 121 23.03 46.13 -15.31
CA ILE A 121 21.91 46.08 -16.26
C ILE A 121 21.30 44.67 -16.28
N ARG A 122 22.12 43.61 -16.43
CA ARG A 122 21.64 42.21 -16.47
C ARG A 122 20.91 41.82 -15.18
N ILE A 123 21.47 42.16 -14.01
CA ILE A 123 20.87 41.86 -12.71
C ILE A 123 19.50 42.51 -12.58
N ASN A 124 19.40 43.81 -12.89
CA ASN A 124 18.12 44.52 -12.87
C ASN A 124 17.11 43.94 -13.87
N CYS A 125 17.54 43.52 -15.06
CA CYS A 125 16.66 42.83 -16.01
C CYS A 125 16.11 41.51 -15.45
N PHE A 126 16.96 40.66 -14.86
CA PHE A 126 16.53 39.39 -14.28
C PHE A 126 15.54 39.59 -13.13
N TRP A 127 15.82 40.52 -12.22
CA TRP A 127 14.96 40.79 -11.06
C TRP A 127 13.65 41.49 -11.45
N LEU A 128 13.68 42.41 -12.41
CA LEU A 128 12.47 43.04 -12.93
C LEU A 128 11.58 42.00 -13.64
N LEU A 129 12.17 41.13 -14.47
CA LEU A 129 11.43 40.07 -15.15
C LEU A 129 10.86 39.05 -14.17
N SER A 130 11.63 38.68 -13.14
CA SER A 130 11.16 37.86 -12.02
C SER A 130 9.93 38.48 -11.35
N LEU A 131 10.00 39.77 -10.99
CA LEU A 131 8.88 40.46 -10.36
C LEU A 131 7.64 40.50 -11.26
N ILE A 132 7.81 40.81 -12.54
CA ILE A 132 6.70 40.86 -13.51
C ILE A 132 6.03 39.47 -13.62
N LEU A 133 6.81 38.40 -13.73
CA LEU A 133 6.26 37.04 -13.84
C LEU A 133 5.54 36.59 -12.56
N ALA A 134 6.05 36.96 -11.38
CA ALA A 134 5.37 36.70 -10.11
C ALA A 134 4.02 37.42 -10.02
N LEU A 135 3.95 38.68 -10.48
CA LEU A 135 2.71 39.45 -10.52
C LEU A 135 1.70 38.89 -11.54
N ILE A 136 2.18 38.47 -12.73
CA ILE A 136 1.32 37.82 -13.74
C ILE A 136 0.76 36.50 -13.20
N SER A 137 1.59 35.69 -12.53
CA SER A 137 1.15 34.47 -11.86
C SER A 137 0.08 34.76 -10.82
N SER A 138 0.29 35.76 -9.95
CA SER A 138 -0.70 36.16 -8.94
C SER A 138 -2.02 36.64 -9.56
N LEU A 139 -1.97 37.45 -10.63
CA LEU A 139 -3.16 37.88 -11.34
C LEU A 139 -3.93 36.68 -11.94
N LEU A 140 -3.22 35.74 -12.56
CA LEU A 140 -3.82 34.52 -13.13
C LEU A 140 -4.47 33.66 -12.05
N GLY A 141 -3.80 33.45 -10.92
CA GLY A 141 -4.34 32.74 -9.76
C GLY A 141 -5.62 33.38 -9.24
N LEU A 142 -5.65 34.71 -9.11
CA LEU A 142 -6.83 35.44 -8.68
C LEU A 142 -8.01 35.28 -9.66
N LEU A 143 -7.75 35.37 -10.97
CA LEU A 143 -8.77 35.15 -12.00
C LEU A 143 -9.31 33.71 -11.97
N CYS A 144 -8.44 32.71 -11.84
CA CYS A 144 -8.83 31.31 -11.69
C CYS A 144 -9.74 31.10 -10.47
N LYS A 145 -9.38 31.71 -9.33
CA LYS A 145 -10.21 31.67 -8.11
C LYS A 145 -11.59 32.28 -8.34
N GLN A 146 -11.67 33.40 -9.05
CA GLN A 146 -12.95 34.03 -9.39
C GLN A 146 -13.81 33.13 -10.28
N TRP A 147 -13.23 32.48 -11.31
CA TRP A 147 -13.94 31.56 -12.19
C TRP A 147 -14.44 30.32 -11.44
N LEU A 148 -13.62 29.72 -10.58
CA LEU A 148 -14.00 28.56 -9.77
C LEU A 148 -15.10 28.89 -8.75
N ARG A 149 -15.08 30.11 -8.19
CA ARG A 149 -16.15 30.57 -7.30
C ARG A 149 -17.48 30.71 -8.02
N GLU A 150 -17.48 31.28 -9.23
CA GLU A 150 -18.71 31.43 -10.01
C GLU A 150 -19.23 30.08 -10.53
N HIS A 151 -18.33 29.16 -10.88
CA HIS A 151 -18.70 27.79 -11.27
C HIS A 151 -19.53 27.08 -10.19
N GLY A 152 -19.11 27.20 -8.92
CA GLY A 152 -19.76 26.58 -7.77
C GLY A 152 -20.99 27.33 -7.23
N ARG A 153 -21.45 28.39 -7.89
CA ARG A 153 -22.61 29.16 -7.43
C ARG A 153 -23.91 28.40 -7.74
N ASP A 154 -24.64 28.05 -6.69
CA ASP A 154 -25.93 27.40 -6.79
C ASP A 154 -26.97 28.30 -7.45
N THR A 155 -27.79 27.70 -8.30
CA THR A 155 -28.85 28.39 -9.03
C THR A 155 -30.18 28.08 -8.36
N TYR A 156 -30.85 29.10 -7.82
CA TYR A 156 -32.02 28.97 -6.94
C TYR A 156 -33.32 28.47 -7.62
N ILE A 157 -33.29 28.15 -8.93
CA ILE A 157 -34.51 27.97 -9.75
C ILE A 157 -34.40 26.74 -10.68
N SER A 158 -33.95 25.58 -10.20
CA SER A 158 -33.84 24.38 -11.06
C SER A 158 -34.42 23.12 -10.43
N THR A 159 -35.12 22.33 -11.24
CA THR A 159 -35.45 20.95 -10.90
C THR A 159 -34.16 20.13 -10.72
N PRO A 160 -34.14 19.07 -9.90
CA PRO A 160 -32.92 18.31 -9.60
C PRO A 160 -32.23 17.77 -10.87
N ALA A 161 -32.99 17.36 -11.88
CA ALA A 161 -32.46 16.92 -13.17
C ALA A 161 -31.78 18.05 -13.96
N LYS A 162 -32.34 19.26 -13.98
CA LYS A 162 -31.72 20.42 -14.65
C LYS A 162 -30.51 20.95 -13.88
N ALA A 163 -30.54 20.88 -12.54
CA ALA A 163 -29.40 21.23 -11.70
C ALA A 163 -28.22 20.29 -11.96
N LEU A 164 -28.47 18.97 -12.04
CA LEU A 164 -27.45 17.97 -12.37
C LEU A 164 -26.88 18.17 -13.78
N ALA A 165 -27.75 18.34 -14.79
CA ALA A 165 -27.34 18.59 -16.17
C ALA A 165 -26.50 19.88 -16.31
N LEU A 166 -26.88 20.95 -15.61
CA LEU A 166 -26.13 22.21 -15.60
C LEU A 166 -24.77 22.06 -14.91
N ARG A 167 -24.69 21.30 -13.80
CA ARG A 167 -23.43 20.98 -13.12
C ARG A 167 -22.48 20.23 -14.05
N GLN A 168 -22.96 19.20 -14.74
CA GLN A 168 -22.15 18.45 -15.71
C GLN A 168 -21.70 19.34 -16.87
N LEU A 169 -22.61 20.12 -17.47
CA LEU A 169 -22.30 21.04 -18.57
C LEU A 169 -21.22 22.06 -18.18
N ARG A 170 -21.32 22.65 -16.97
CA ARG A 170 -20.30 23.59 -16.47
C ARG A 170 -18.96 22.88 -16.24
N ARG A 171 -18.96 21.63 -15.78
CA ARG A 171 -17.73 20.84 -15.58
C ARG A 171 -17.05 20.57 -16.91
N ASP A 172 -17.78 20.04 -17.89
CA ASP A 172 -17.26 19.77 -19.23
C ASP A 172 -16.76 21.05 -19.90
N SER A 173 -17.44 22.18 -19.66
CA SER A 173 -17.01 23.49 -20.13
C SER A 173 -15.65 23.91 -19.57
N LEU A 174 -15.36 23.66 -18.28
CA LEU A 174 -14.03 23.98 -17.72
C LEU A 174 -12.90 23.26 -18.45
N GLU A 175 -13.14 22.02 -18.88
CA GLU A 175 -12.17 21.23 -19.64
C GLU A 175 -11.99 21.75 -21.06
N VAL A 176 -13.09 22.02 -21.78
CA VAL A 176 -13.06 22.57 -23.16
C VAL A 176 -12.37 23.93 -23.22
N TRP A 177 -12.63 24.79 -22.23
CA TRP A 177 -12.00 26.11 -22.10
C TRP A 177 -10.62 26.07 -21.45
N HIS A 178 -10.10 24.88 -21.14
CA HIS A 178 -8.74 24.66 -20.65
C HIS A 178 -8.41 25.39 -19.33
N VAL A 179 -9.42 25.68 -18.50
CA VAL A 179 -9.21 26.34 -17.19
C VAL A 179 -8.23 25.55 -16.30
N PRO A 180 -8.26 24.20 -16.23
CA PRO A 180 -7.26 23.46 -15.46
C PRO A 180 -5.82 23.69 -15.93
N LYS A 181 -5.60 23.90 -17.24
CA LYS A 181 -4.26 24.21 -17.77
C LYS A 181 -3.78 25.60 -17.34
N LEU A 182 -4.69 26.57 -17.21
CA LEU A 182 -4.38 27.91 -16.71
C LEU A 182 -4.05 27.89 -15.22
N VAL A 183 -4.82 27.15 -14.41
CA VAL A 183 -4.50 26.93 -12.98
C VAL A 183 -3.11 26.32 -12.85
N ALA A 184 -2.83 25.26 -13.63
CA ALA A 184 -1.54 24.58 -13.66
C ALA A 184 -0.36 25.45 -14.16
N ALA A 185 -0.61 26.51 -14.94
CA ALA A 185 0.42 27.45 -15.39
C ALA A 185 0.87 28.43 -14.30
N THR A 186 0.00 28.70 -13.31
CA THR A 186 0.26 29.62 -12.19
C THR A 186 1.55 29.27 -11.43
N PRO A 187 1.73 28.04 -10.90
CA PRO A 187 2.98 27.67 -10.23
C PRO A 187 4.19 27.70 -11.17
N ILE A 188 4.04 27.30 -12.44
CA ILE A 188 5.15 27.28 -13.42
C ILE A 188 5.72 28.69 -13.65
N LEU A 189 4.85 29.70 -13.79
CA LEU A 189 5.28 31.10 -13.94
C LEU A 189 6.05 31.61 -12.71
N LEU A 190 5.64 31.16 -11.53
CA LEU A 190 6.25 31.55 -10.25
C LEU A 190 7.60 30.87 -10.02
N GLU A 191 7.72 29.60 -10.43
CA GLU A 191 9.00 28.88 -10.46
C GLU A 191 9.98 29.54 -11.44
N LEU A 192 9.52 29.91 -12.63
CA LEU A 192 10.34 30.64 -13.61
C LEU A 192 10.82 31.99 -13.04
N ALA A 193 9.94 32.72 -12.35
CA ALA A 193 10.30 33.94 -11.66
C ALA A 193 11.40 33.70 -10.61
N LEU A 194 11.25 32.65 -9.79
CA LEU A 194 12.24 32.26 -8.79
C LEU A 194 13.60 31.93 -9.41
N PHE A 195 13.64 31.19 -10.52
CA PHE A 195 14.91 30.90 -11.21
C PHE A 195 15.58 32.14 -11.79
N LEU A 196 14.81 33.08 -12.33
CA LEU A 196 15.35 34.37 -12.79
C LEU A 196 15.90 35.19 -11.62
N PHE A 197 15.22 35.20 -10.48
CA PHE A 197 15.74 35.85 -9.27
C PHE A 197 17.07 35.24 -8.83
N PHE A 198 17.16 33.91 -8.76
CA PHE A 198 18.40 33.22 -8.41
C PHE A 198 19.51 33.46 -9.44
N ALA A 199 19.21 33.53 -10.74
CA ALA A 199 20.19 33.90 -11.75
C ALA A 199 20.78 35.30 -11.50
N GLY A 200 19.93 36.29 -11.20
CA GLY A 200 20.37 37.63 -10.82
C GLY A 200 21.17 37.65 -9.50
N LEU A 201 20.80 36.81 -8.53
CA LEU A 201 21.52 36.68 -7.26
C LEU A 201 22.92 36.07 -7.44
N LEU A 202 23.06 35.07 -8.30
CA LEU A 202 24.35 34.46 -8.65
C LEU A 202 25.24 35.44 -9.42
N GLU A 203 24.69 36.16 -10.39
CA GLU A 203 25.39 37.20 -11.14
C GLU A 203 25.88 38.34 -10.21
N LEU A 204 25.03 38.77 -9.28
CA LEU A 204 25.41 39.76 -8.25
C LEU A 204 26.56 39.24 -7.39
N SER A 205 26.42 38.03 -6.87
CA SER A 205 27.39 37.45 -5.95
C SER A 205 28.74 37.26 -6.64
N TRP A 206 28.73 36.85 -7.92
CA TRP A 206 29.92 36.75 -8.76
C TRP A 206 30.59 38.11 -8.95
N ALA A 207 29.81 39.15 -9.26
CA ALA A 207 30.32 40.50 -9.49
C ALA A 207 30.90 41.18 -8.23
N ARG A 208 30.49 40.75 -7.03
CA ARG A 208 30.89 41.38 -5.76
C ARG A 208 31.97 40.61 -5.02
N HIS A 209 31.79 39.31 -4.77
CA HIS A 209 32.72 38.54 -3.95
C HIS A 209 32.63 37.02 -4.19
N LEU A 210 33.76 36.39 -4.53
CA LEU A 210 33.81 34.96 -4.86
C LEU A 210 33.28 34.06 -3.74
N ALA A 211 33.55 34.35 -2.47
CA ALA A 211 33.05 33.52 -1.37
C ALA A 211 31.51 33.57 -1.26
N LEU A 212 30.90 34.73 -1.51
CA LEU A 212 29.43 34.85 -1.52
C LEU A 212 28.86 34.06 -2.70
N PHE A 213 29.51 34.15 -3.86
CA PHE A 213 29.13 33.37 -5.02
C PHE A 213 29.15 31.86 -4.75
N VAL A 214 30.23 31.34 -4.15
CA VAL A 214 30.34 29.90 -3.84
C VAL A 214 29.21 29.45 -2.91
N VAL A 215 28.91 30.23 -1.87
CA VAL A 215 27.80 29.91 -0.94
C VAL A 215 26.46 29.93 -1.67
N CYS A 216 26.14 31.00 -2.40
CA CYS A 216 24.89 31.10 -3.15
C CYS A 216 24.76 30.01 -4.22
N MET A 217 25.84 29.69 -4.95
CA MET A 217 25.84 28.66 -5.98
C MET A 217 25.55 27.29 -5.39
N PHE A 218 26.16 26.93 -4.27
CA PHE A 218 25.90 25.64 -3.63
C PHE A 218 24.45 25.55 -3.12
N SER A 219 23.94 26.59 -2.45
CA SER A 219 22.56 26.61 -1.95
C SER A 219 21.52 26.56 -3.07
N VAL A 220 21.67 27.39 -4.11
CA VAL A 220 20.79 27.39 -5.28
C VAL A 220 20.91 26.08 -6.06
N GLY A 221 22.13 25.56 -6.21
CA GLY A 221 22.42 24.31 -6.93
C GLY A 221 21.78 23.09 -6.26
N LEU A 222 21.80 23.00 -4.93
CA LEU A 222 21.11 21.93 -4.20
C LEU A 222 19.59 21.97 -4.44
N GLY A 223 18.97 23.14 -4.32
CA GLY A 223 17.54 23.32 -4.57
C GLY A 223 17.15 23.01 -6.02
N ALA A 224 17.91 23.55 -6.99
CA ALA A 224 17.71 23.29 -8.41
C ALA A 224 17.93 21.82 -8.77
N GLY A 225 18.86 21.13 -8.10
CA GLY A 225 19.11 19.70 -8.25
C GLY A 225 17.90 18.86 -7.84
N VAL A 226 17.36 19.10 -6.63
CA VAL A 226 16.14 18.42 -6.16
C VAL A 226 14.97 18.70 -7.10
N TYR A 227 14.75 19.96 -7.50
CA TYR A 227 13.71 20.34 -8.45
C TYR A 227 13.84 19.61 -9.80
N THR A 228 15.06 19.52 -10.33
CA THR A 228 15.32 18.85 -11.61
C THR A 228 15.07 17.36 -11.49
N ILE A 229 15.55 16.72 -10.43
CA ILE A 229 15.33 15.29 -10.20
C ILE A 229 13.83 15.00 -10.14
N THR A 230 13.07 15.69 -9.30
CA THR A 230 11.63 15.44 -9.13
C THR A 230 10.82 15.76 -10.38
N THR A 231 11.24 16.74 -11.19
CA THR A 231 10.57 17.10 -12.45
C THR A 231 10.78 16.05 -13.55
N PHE A 232 11.98 15.46 -13.66
CA PHE A 232 12.30 14.46 -14.69
C PHE A 232 11.97 13.02 -14.27
N LEU A 233 11.85 12.73 -12.97
CA LEU A 233 11.65 11.36 -12.47
C LEU A 233 10.40 10.68 -13.07
N PRO A 234 9.20 11.32 -13.15
CA PRO A 234 8.03 10.70 -13.77
C PRO A 234 8.22 10.32 -15.25
N LEU A 235 8.98 11.14 -16.00
CA LEU A 235 9.31 10.84 -17.40
C LEU A 235 10.20 9.60 -17.47
N LEU A 236 11.25 9.56 -16.66
CA LEU A 236 12.19 8.43 -16.65
C LEU A 236 11.47 7.14 -16.27
N THR A 237 10.68 7.14 -15.20
CA THR A 237 9.97 5.94 -14.74
C THR A 237 8.94 5.46 -15.76
N ASN A 238 8.13 6.35 -16.33
CA ASN A 238 7.09 5.94 -17.27
C ASN A 238 7.66 5.44 -18.58
N VAL A 239 8.62 6.17 -19.18
CA VAL A 239 9.24 5.76 -20.44
C VAL A 239 10.08 4.50 -20.25
N TYR A 240 10.85 4.39 -19.16
CA TYR A 240 11.62 3.17 -18.87
C TYR A 240 10.70 1.95 -18.72
N ASN A 241 9.67 2.05 -17.89
CA ASN A 241 8.75 0.93 -17.65
C ASN A 241 8.02 0.52 -18.93
N ASP A 242 7.47 1.48 -19.68
CA ASP A 242 6.73 1.21 -20.93
C ASP A 242 7.67 0.64 -22.01
N LEU A 243 8.96 1.04 -22.04
CA LEU A 243 9.95 0.44 -22.94
C LEU A 243 10.28 -0.98 -22.53
N THR A 244 10.58 -1.23 -21.25
CA THR A 244 11.05 -2.54 -20.75
C THR A 244 9.98 -3.62 -20.68
N GLN A 245 8.69 -3.26 -20.83
CA GLN A 245 7.59 -4.21 -20.84
C GLN A 245 7.69 -5.14 -22.06
N LYS A 246 7.95 -6.43 -21.80
CA LYS A 246 7.89 -7.50 -22.81
C LYS A 246 6.57 -8.26 -22.68
N ASP A 247 6.00 -8.71 -23.81
CA ASP A 247 4.68 -9.35 -23.86
C ASP A 247 4.55 -10.66 -23.05
N LEU A 248 5.67 -11.33 -22.73
CA LEU A 248 5.68 -12.63 -22.05
C LEU A 248 6.19 -12.61 -20.60
N GLU A 249 6.74 -11.49 -20.11
CA GLU A 249 7.22 -11.38 -18.73
C GLU A 249 6.15 -10.69 -17.89
N ILE A 250 5.65 -11.37 -16.85
CA ILE A 250 4.73 -10.76 -15.87
C ILE A 250 5.53 -9.69 -15.12
N PRO A 251 5.21 -8.39 -15.26
CA PRO A 251 5.97 -7.37 -14.58
C PRO A 251 5.72 -7.45 -13.06
N PRO A 252 6.73 -7.14 -12.23
CA PRO A 252 6.54 -6.97 -10.79
C PRO A 252 5.55 -5.82 -10.52
N PHE A 253 5.04 -5.72 -9.28
CA PHE A 253 4.15 -4.65 -8.86
C PHE A 253 4.68 -3.28 -9.32
N ARG A 254 3.90 -2.55 -10.13
CA ARG A 254 4.30 -1.28 -10.74
C ARG A 254 3.87 -0.15 -9.83
N PHE A 255 4.82 0.39 -9.08
CA PHE A 255 4.62 1.63 -8.35
C PHE A 255 4.52 2.81 -9.30
N ILE A 256 3.55 3.67 -9.02
CA ILE A 256 3.35 4.92 -9.74
C ILE A 256 4.26 5.98 -9.10
N CYS A 257 4.99 6.74 -9.92
CA CYS A 257 5.84 7.81 -9.42
C CYS A 257 4.98 8.90 -8.75
N PRO A 258 5.24 9.25 -7.47
CA PRO A 258 4.42 10.20 -6.72
C PRO A 258 4.75 11.67 -7.05
N TYR A 259 5.92 11.96 -7.63
CA TYR A 259 6.41 13.32 -7.92
C TYR A 259 5.74 13.91 -9.18
N LYS A 260 4.41 13.89 -9.22
CA LYS A 260 3.61 14.43 -10.32
C LYS A 260 3.21 15.85 -10.03
N SER A 261 3.75 16.75 -10.83
CA SER A 261 3.45 18.17 -10.80
C SER A 261 3.10 18.71 -12.20
N PRO A 262 2.47 19.88 -12.31
CA PRO A 262 2.23 20.55 -13.59
C PRO A 262 3.47 20.66 -14.48
N GLN A 263 4.62 21.01 -13.91
CA GLN A 263 5.90 21.13 -14.60
C GLN A 263 6.43 19.78 -15.06
N SER A 264 6.35 18.74 -14.24
CA SER A 264 6.75 17.38 -14.64
C SER A 264 5.91 16.86 -15.82
N TRP A 265 4.62 17.23 -15.89
CA TRP A 265 3.74 16.90 -17.00
C TRP A 265 4.12 17.63 -18.29
N ALA A 266 4.43 18.92 -18.18
CA ALA A 266 4.91 19.71 -19.30
C ALA A 266 6.22 19.13 -19.87
N VAL A 267 7.17 18.78 -19.00
CA VAL A 267 8.44 18.14 -19.37
C VAL A 267 8.22 16.77 -19.99
N TYR A 268 7.33 15.94 -19.43
CA TYR A 268 6.98 14.64 -19.98
C TYR A 268 6.44 14.77 -21.42
N ARG A 269 5.43 15.63 -21.62
CA ARG A 269 4.84 15.86 -22.95
C ARG A 269 5.83 16.42 -23.95
N PHE A 270 6.61 17.41 -23.55
CA PHE A 270 7.63 18.01 -24.41
C PHE A 270 8.68 16.97 -24.81
N SER A 271 9.14 16.16 -23.86
CA SER A 271 10.11 15.09 -24.12
C SER A 271 9.55 14.02 -25.05
N CYS A 272 8.32 13.54 -24.82
CA CYS A 272 7.66 12.61 -25.74
C CYS A 272 7.46 13.21 -27.14
N MET A 273 7.11 14.50 -27.23
CA MET A 273 7.00 15.20 -28.50
C MET A 273 8.34 15.26 -29.23
N MET A 274 9.44 15.55 -28.52
CA MET A 274 10.80 15.54 -29.09
C MET A 274 11.23 14.14 -29.53
N LEU A 275 10.96 13.11 -28.72
CA LEU A 275 11.27 11.71 -29.05
C LEU A 275 10.51 11.21 -30.28
N ARG A 276 9.28 11.71 -30.51
CA ARG A 276 8.50 11.42 -31.73
C ARG A 276 9.09 12.03 -33.00
N GLN A 277 9.87 13.11 -32.90
CA GLN A 277 10.53 13.72 -34.06
C GLN A 277 11.77 12.93 -34.52
N LEU A 278 12.20 11.92 -33.74
CA LEU A 278 13.31 11.06 -34.15
C LEU A 278 12.96 10.24 -35.40
N PRO A 279 13.95 9.89 -36.25
CA PRO A 279 13.71 9.13 -37.46
C PRO A 279 12.96 7.81 -37.18
N PRO A 280 11.98 7.40 -38.01
CA PRO A 280 11.22 6.17 -37.82
C PRO A 280 12.09 4.91 -37.68
N ALA A 281 13.30 4.94 -38.26
CA ALA A 281 14.31 3.90 -38.13
C ALA A 281 14.70 3.61 -36.67
N VAL A 282 14.70 4.62 -35.80
CA VAL A 282 14.98 4.47 -34.37
C VAL A 282 13.89 3.63 -33.71
N GLY A 283 12.62 3.99 -33.91
CA GLY A 283 11.48 3.25 -33.38
C GLY A 283 11.41 1.81 -33.89
N LEU A 284 11.68 1.60 -35.18
CA LEU A 284 11.79 0.26 -35.79
C LEU A 284 12.94 -0.57 -35.21
N ALA A 285 14.08 0.04 -34.87
CA ALA A 285 15.20 -0.66 -34.26
C ALA A 285 14.87 -1.12 -32.82
N PHE A 286 14.17 -0.28 -32.04
CA PHE A 286 13.69 -0.66 -30.71
C PHE A 286 12.59 -1.73 -30.79
N ALA A 287 11.65 -1.61 -31.72
CA ALA A 287 10.62 -2.63 -31.96
C ALA A 287 11.22 -3.98 -32.35
N LYS A 288 12.26 -4.00 -33.20
CA LYS A 288 13.01 -5.22 -33.55
C LYS A 288 13.71 -5.87 -32.36
N ARG A 289 14.02 -5.11 -31.30
CA ARG A 289 14.58 -5.62 -30.04
C ARG A 289 13.50 -6.05 -29.04
N GLY A 290 12.23 -6.02 -29.42
CA GLY A 290 11.10 -6.40 -28.56
C GLY A 290 10.61 -5.30 -27.63
N TYR A 291 10.97 -4.03 -27.88
CA TYR A 291 10.54 -2.91 -27.05
C TYR A 291 9.31 -2.19 -27.61
N HIS A 292 8.44 -1.78 -26.69
CA HIS A 292 7.20 -1.07 -26.95
C HIS A 292 7.40 0.45 -27.13
N TRP A 293 8.20 0.83 -28.14
CA TRP A 293 8.60 2.22 -28.39
C TRP A 293 7.41 3.17 -28.59
N TRP A 294 6.43 2.77 -29.40
CA TRP A 294 5.33 3.66 -29.80
C TRP A 294 4.40 4.01 -28.63
N THR A 295 4.13 3.06 -27.74
CA THR A 295 3.34 3.28 -26.52
C THR A 295 4.09 4.11 -25.48
N ALA A 296 5.43 3.96 -25.39
CA ALA A 296 6.25 4.77 -24.48
C ALA A 296 6.33 6.25 -24.87
N ILE A 297 6.27 6.56 -26.17
CA ILE A 297 6.35 7.95 -26.67
C ILE A 297 4.98 8.60 -26.89
N THR A 298 3.88 7.93 -26.55
CA THR A 298 2.53 8.50 -26.64
C THR A 298 2.04 9.03 -25.30
N PRO A 299 2.11 10.36 -25.06
CA PRO A 299 1.63 10.92 -23.81
C PRO A 299 0.09 10.94 -23.79
N GLU A 300 -0.48 10.50 -22.68
CA GLU A 300 -1.92 10.50 -22.42
C GLU A 300 -2.50 11.90 -22.16
N GLN A 301 -3.82 11.99 -21.98
CA GLN A 301 -4.52 13.27 -21.79
C GLN A 301 -4.18 13.96 -20.46
N ASN A 302 -4.00 13.19 -19.38
CA ASN A 302 -3.67 13.67 -18.03
C ASN A 302 -2.97 12.56 -17.21
N TRP A 303 -2.51 12.89 -15.99
CA TRP A 303 -1.89 11.91 -15.10
C TRP A 303 -2.81 10.72 -14.75
N PRO A 304 -4.09 10.90 -14.37
CA PRO A 304 -4.98 9.78 -14.04
C PRO A 304 -5.16 8.77 -15.17
N VAL A 305 -5.34 9.23 -16.42
CA VAL A 305 -5.44 8.32 -17.58
C VAL A 305 -4.12 7.60 -17.82
N SER A 306 -2.99 8.28 -17.62
CA SER A 306 -1.68 7.61 -17.68
C SER A 306 -1.51 6.54 -16.61
N ASP A 307 -2.13 6.71 -15.44
CA ASP A 307 -2.07 5.74 -14.33
C ASP A 307 -2.98 4.54 -14.59
N MET A 308 -4.15 4.76 -15.19
CA MET A 308 -5.07 3.68 -15.58
C MET A 308 -4.43 2.69 -16.56
N ARG A 309 -3.48 3.13 -17.40
CA ARG A 309 -2.68 2.22 -18.25
C ARG A 309 -1.93 1.14 -17.46
N VAL A 310 -1.57 1.42 -16.21
CA VAL A 310 -0.98 0.41 -15.34
C VAL A 310 -1.99 -0.71 -15.13
N LEU A 311 -3.23 -0.38 -14.75
CA LEU A 311 -4.30 -1.36 -14.52
C LEU A 311 -4.69 -2.10 -15.81
N ASP A 312 -4.93 -1.37 -16.91
CA ASP A 312 -5.30 -1.93 -18.22
C ASP A 312 -4.26 -2.90 -18.78
N ALA A 313 -2.99 -2.74 -18.41
CA ALA A 313 -1.92 -3.65 -18.81
C ALA A 313 -2.00 -5.01 -18.10
N PHE A 314 -2.50 -5.05 -16.87
CA PHE A 314 -2.66 -6.29 -16.09
C PHE A 314 -3.97 -7.02 -16.42
N ASP A 315 -5.01 -6.31 -16.85
CA ASP A 315 -6.27 -6.92 -17.30
C ASP A 315 -6.13 -7.80 -18.55
N LYS A 316 -5.08 -7.56 -19.35
CA LYS A 316 -4.77 -8.36 -20.54
C LYS A 316 -4.17 -9.73 -20.22
N ILE A 317 -3.83 -10.00 -18.95
CA ILE A 317 -3.25 -11.28 -18.52
C ILE A 317 -4.41 -12.26 -18.25
N PRO A 318 -4.53 -13.36 -19.02
CA PRO A 318 -5.73 -14.22 -19.01
C PRO A 318 -5.92 -15.09 -17.74
N SER A 319 -5.02 -15.02 -16.76
CA SER A 319 -5.06 -15.85 -15.54
C SER A 319 -5.49 -15.04 -14.31
N PRO A 320 -6.76 -15.10 -13.89
CA PRO A 320 -7.20 -14.58 -12.59
C PRO A 320 -6.59 -15.46 -11.49
N PRO A 321 -5.64 -14.90 -10.72
CA PRO A 321 -5.81 -13.70 -9.91
C PRO A 321 -4.72 -12.65 -10.16
N LEU A 322 -3.92 -12.82 -11.22
CA LEU A 322 -2.85 -11.88 -11.57
C LEU A 322 -3.39 -10.53 -12.11
N SER A 323 -4.66 -10.49 -12.55
CA SER A 323 -5.36 -9.26 -12.94
C SER A 323 -5.81 -8.43 -11.74
N MET A 324 -6.36 -9.05 -10.68
CA MET A 324 -6.93 -8.37 -9.51
C MET A 324 -5.90 -7.88 -8.47
N ARG A 325 -4.59 -7.88 -8.77
CA ARG A 325 -3.53 -7.58 -7.77
C ARG A 325 -3.69 -6.23 -7.08
N TYR A 326 -3.95 -5.17 -7.85
CA TYR A 326 -4.14 -3.83 -7.31
C TYR A 326 -5.48 -3.70 -6.58
N GLU A 327 -6.51 -4.40 -7.03
CA GLU A 327 -7.83 -4.44 -6.39
C GLU A 327 -7.77 -5.13 -5.02
N LEU A 328 -7.11 -6.29 -4.94
CA LEU A 328 -6.88 -7.00 -3.69
C LEU A 328 -6.06 -6.16 -2.71
N ARG A 329 -5.04 -5.44 -3.21
CA ARG A 329 -4.23 -4.55 -2.37
C ARG A 329 -5.02 -3.32 -1.90
N ALA A 330 -5.86 -2.74 -2.75
CA ALA A 330 -6.76 -1.66 -2.38
C ALA A 330 -7.78 -2.14 -1.34
N LEU A 331 -8.27 -3.38 -1.48
CA LEU A 331 -9.19 -3.99 -0.53
C LEU A 331 -8.52 -4.29 0.82
N GLU A 332 -7.29 -4.82 0.84
CA GLU A 332 -6.49 -5.00 2.07
C GLU A 332 -6.29 -3.68 2.83
N TRP A 333 -5.99 -2.60 2.10
CA TRP A 333 -5.91 -1.27 2.71
C TRP A 333 -7.27 -0.81 3.24
N ALA A 334 -8.34 -0.97 2.45
CA ALA A 334 -9.67 -0.51 2.81
C ALA A 334 -10.26 -1.25 4.02
N THR A 335 -10.07 -2.58 4.09
CA THR A 335 -10.54 -3.39 5.24
C THR A 335 -9.85 -2.97 6.52
N ARG A 336 -8.55 -2.66 6.48
CA ARG A 336 -7.80 -2.13 7.64
C ARG A 336 -8.22 -0.72 8.00
N MET A 337 -8.36 0.17 7.02
CA MET A 337 -8.69 1.58 7.25
C MET A 337 -10.09 1.76 7.84
N TYR A 338 -11.05 0.95 7.40
CA TYR A 338 -12.45 1.03 7.83
C TYR A 338 -12.86 -0.12 8.76
N GLN A 339 -11.89 -0.77 9.40
CA GLN A 339 -12.14 -1.89 10.31
C GLN A 339 -13.10 -1.50 11.44
N ASP A 340 -12.94 -0.29 11.98
CA ASP A 340 -13.78 0.24 13.06
C ASP A 340 -15.12 0.82 12.60
N SER A 341 -15.47 0.73 11.31
CA SER A 341 -16.71 1.30 10.77
C SER A 341 -17.78 0.22 10.58
N PRO A 342 -18.81 0.11 11.46
CA PRO A 342 -19.84 -0.92 11.39
C PRO A 342 -20.65 -0.87 10.08
N SER A 343 -20.74 0.33 9.50
CA SER A 343 -21.43 0.54 8.24
C SER A 343 -20.74 -0.08 7.03
N MET A 344 -19.43 -0.36 7.10
CA MET A 344 -18.64 -0.89 5.99
C MET A 344 -18.56 -2.41 5.97
N HIS A 345 -18.75 -3.09 7.10
CA HIS A 345 -18.63 -4.54 7.19
C HIS A 345 -19.51 -5.27 6.18
N SER A 346 -20.77 -4.87 6.05
CA SER A 346 -21.69 -5.48 5.07
C SER A 346 -21.27 -5.28 3.61
N HIS A 347 -20.58 -4.18 3.29
CA HIS A 347 -20.06 -3.93 1.95
C HIS A 347 -18.80 -4.74 1.68
N PHE A 348 -17.87 -4.83 2.64
CA PHE A 348 -16.70 -5.69 2.54
C PHE A 348 -17.09 -7.17 2.40
N GLN A 349 -18.11 -7.62 3.13
CA GLN A 349 -18.64 -8.98 3.00
C GLN A 349 -19.10 -9.28 1.57
N ASN A 350 -19.92 -8.39 0.98
CA ASN A 350 -20.41 -8.59 -0.38
C ASN A 350 -19.27 -8.56 -1.42
N ILE A 351 -18.29 -7.66 -1.24
CA ILE A 351 -17.13 -7.56 -2.12
C ILE A 351 -16.27 -8.83 -2.02
N LEU A 352 -15.91 -9.26 -0.82
CA LEU A 352 -15.08 -10.44 -0.61
C LEU A 352 -15.75 -11.72 -1.13
N GLN A 353 -17.07 -11.85 -0.95
CA GLN A 353 -17.82 -12.98 -1.51
C GLN A 353 -17.87 -12.97 -3.04
N SER A 354 -17.74 -11.80 -3.67
CA SER A 354 -17.74 -11.68 -5.14
C SER A 354 -16.41 -12.03 -5.80
N LEU A 355 -15.30 -12.03 -5.05
CA LEU A 355 -13.95 -12.18 -5.60
C LEU A 355 -13.58 -13.63 -6.01
N CYS A 356 -14.50 -14.59 -5.92
CA CYS A 356 -14.25 -16.02 -6.17
C CYS A 356 -13.02 -16.58 -5.41
N LEU A 357 -12.64 -15.94 -4.30
CA LEU A 357 -11.57 -16.37 -3.42
C LEU A 357 -12.13 -17.29 -2.33
N HIS A 358 -11.44 -18.41 -2.08
CA HIS A 358 -11.75 -19.27 -0.94
C HIS A 358 -11.56 -18.47 0.37
N PRO A 359 -12.42 -18.64 1.40
CA PRO A 359 -12.32 -17.84 2.63
C PRO A 359 -10.94 -17.93 3.30
N SER A 360 -10.29 -19.09 3.30
CA SER A 360 -8.91 -19.23 3.81
C SER A 360 -7.88 -18.35 3.07
N VAL A 361 -8.06 -18.14 1.77
CA VAL A 361 -7.19 -17.27 0.95
C VAL A 361 -7.47 -15.81 1.25
N THR A 362 -8.74 -15.44 1.50
CA THR A 362 -9.11 -14.11 1.99
C THR A 362 -8.50 -13.81 3.35
N MET A 363 -8.62 -14.76 4.29
CA MET A 363 -8.03 -14.66 5.63
C MET A 363 -6.51 -14.49 5.56
N ALA A 364 -5.85 -15.24 4.68
CA ALA A 364 -4.41 -15.13 4.45
C ALA A 364 -4.04 -13.78 3.79
N GLY A 365 -4.53 -13.54 2.58
CA GLY A 365 -4.04 -12.47 1.70
C GLY A 365 -4.54 -11.07 2.05
N ILE A 366 -5.73 -10.94 2.61
CA ILE A 366 -6.38 -9.64 2.88
C ILE A 366 -6.39 -9.32 4.37
N LEU A 367 -6.69 -10.31 5.21
CA LEU A 367 -6.81 -10.13 6.66
C LEU A 367 -5.55 -10.51 7.44
N ASN A 368 -4.51 -11.00 6.75
CA ASN A 368 -3.18 -11.30 7.29
C ASN A 368 -3.12 -12.44 8.34
N TYR A 369 -3.97 -13.46 8.20
CA TYR A 369 -4.00 -14.67 9.05
C TYR A 369 -3.36 -15.89 8.37
N TRP A 370 -2.15 -15.74 7.83
CA TRP A 370 -1.45 -16.81 7.10
C TRP A 370 -1.10 -18.03 7.95
N THR A 371 -0.68 -17.83 9.20
CA THR A 371 -0.32 -18.95 10.08
C THR A 371 -1.52 -19.85 10.30
N LEU A 372 -2.71 -19.27 10.53
CA LEU A 372 -3.93 -20.04 10.71
C LEU A 372 -4.45 -20.66 9.40
N SER A 373 -4.37 -19.95 8.27
CA SER A 373 -4.95 -20.44 7.00
C SER A 373 -4.26 -21.68 6.43
N ILE A 374 -3.02 -21.96 6.84
CA ILE A 374 -2.31 -23.20 6.49
C ILE A 374 -2.90 -24.40 7.24
N TRP A 375 -3.41 -24.20 8.45
CA TRP A 375 -3.81 -25.29 9.34
C TRP A 375 -5.32 -25.45 9.48
N GLU A 376 -6.08 -24.37 9.35
CA GLU A 376 -7.52 -24.30 9.59
C GLU A 376 -8.30 -23.95 8.31
N ASP A 377 -9.43 -24.63 8.10
CA ASP A 377 -10.35 -24.32 7.02
C ASP A 377 -11.29 -23.21 7.48
N PHE A 378 -11.20 -22.04 6.85
CA PHE A 378 -12.07 -20.92 7.17
C PHE A 378 -13.35 -20.97 6.36
N THR A 379 -14.46 -20.59 6.99
CA THR A 379 -15.75 -20.42 6.32
C THR A 379 -16.06 -18.94 6.07
N LYS A 380 -17.17 -18.68 5.37
CA LYS A 380 -17.64 -17.30 5.13
C LYS A 380 -18.04 -16.62 6.44
N GLU A 381 -18.50 -17.40 7.41
CA GLU A 381 -18.88 -16.94 8.74
C GLU A 381 -17.66 -16.50 9.55
N ASP A 382 -16.52 -17.20 9.43
CA ASP A 382 -15.27 -16.79 10.09
C ASP A 382 -14.78 -15.42 9.57
N VAL A 383 -14.82 -15.22 8.24
CA VAL A 383 -14.48 -13.92 7.61
C VAL A 383 -15.44 -12.84 8.10
N GLN A 384 -16.73 -13.17 8.28
CA GLN A 384 -17.72 -12.23 8.79
C GLN A 384 -17.47 -11.88 10.27
N GLU A 385 -17.09 -12.86 11.10
CA GLU A 385 -16.78 -12.63 12.51
C GLU A 385 -15.54 -11.75 12.64
N GLU A 386 -14.48 -12.04 11.89
CA GLU A 386 -13.25 -11.22 11.88
C GLU A 386 -13.54 -9.77 11.51
N LEU A 387 -14.31 -9.54 10.44
CA LEU A 387 -14.66 -8.19 10.01
C LEU A 387 -15.53 -7.46 11.04
N SER A 388 -16.37 -8.19 11.78
CA SER A 388 -17.31 -7.60 12.73
C SER A 388 -16.66 -7.28 14.08
N ASP A 389 -15.83 -8.20 14.58
CA ASP A 389 -15.21 -8.16 15.90
C ASP A 389 -13.87 -8.93 15.89
N MET A 390 -12.82 -8.23 15.45
CA MET A 390 -11.46 -8.78 15.35
C MET A 390 -10.93 -9.28 16.70
N GLU A 391 -11.17 -8.53 17.79
CA GLU A 391 -10.64 -8.90 19.11
C GLU A 391 -11.25 -10.22 19.58
N LYS A 392 -12.58 -10.34 19.47
CA LYS A 392 -13.27 -11.59 19.80
C LYS A 392 -12.83 -12.75 18.91
N PHE A 393 -12.66 -12.52 17.62
CA PHE A 393 -12.17 -13.54 16.69
C PHE A 393 -10.77 -14.06 17.11
N GLN A 394 -9.85 -13.17 17.46
CA GLN A 394 -8.51 -13.55 17.90
C GLN A 394 -8.53 -14.26 19.26
N GLU A 395 -9.31 -13.77 20.23
CA GLU A 395 -9.40 -14.36 21.56
C GLU A 395 -9.93 -15.80 21.52
N THR A 396 -10.97 -16.07 20.72
CA THR A 396 -11.54 -17.42 20.63
C THR A 396 -10.53 -18.45 20.10
N ARG A 397 -9.72 -18.08 19.10
CA ARG A 397 -8.71 -18.97 18.52
C ARG A 397 -7.47 -19.11 19.40
N TRP A 398 -7.13 -18.08 20.18
CA TRP A 398 -5.98 -18.11 21.10
C TRP A 398 -6.28 -18.87 22.40
N GLN A 399 -7.53 -18.83 22.88
CA GLN A 399 -7.96 -19.58 24.07
C GLN A 399 -8.07 -21.08 23.81
N ASP A 400 -8.31 -21.49 22.56
CA ASP A 400 -8.20 -22.89 22.16
C ASP A 400 -6.73 -23.35 22.23
N SER A 401 -6.44 -24.29 23.13
CA SER A 401 -5.08 -24.84 23.33
C SER A 401 -4.47 -25.39 22.04
N LEU A 402 -5.28 -25.93 21.12
CA LEU A 402 -4.82 -26.40 19.80
C LEU A 402 -4.63 -25.23 18.81
N GLY A 403 -5.52 -24.24 18.87
CA GLY A 403 -5.45 -23.02 18.06
C GLY A 403 -4.20 -22.18 18.36
N TRP A 404 -3.70 -22.20 19.60
CA TRP A 404 -2.46 -21.53 19.97
C TRP A 404 -1.24 -22.05 19.20
N TYR A 405 -1.09 -23.37 19.05
CA TYR A 405 0.03 -23.95 18.28
C TYR A 405 -0.06 -23.62 16.78
N MET A 406 -1.28 -23.47 16.24
CA MET A 406 -1.50 -23.05 14.85
C MET A 406 -1.15 -21.57 14.65
N SER A 407 -1.56 -20.69 15.57
CA SER A 407 -1.35 -19.24 15.46
C SER A 407 0.11 -18.82 15.65
N THR A 408 0.85 -19.56 16.50
CA THR A 408 2.27 -19.32 16.79
C THR A 408 3.23 -20.03 15.83
N SER A 409 2.70 -20.80 14.87
CA SER A 409 3.51 -21.44 13.83
C SER A 409 4.23 -20.43 12.96
N ARG A 410 5.31 -20.88 12.31
CA ARG A 410 6.11 -20.06 11.39
C ARG A 410 5.24 -19.44 10.29
N ALA A 411 5.32 -18.12 10.16
CA ALA A 411 4.75 -17.40 9.03
C ALA A 411 5.68 -17.50 7.80
N PRO A 412 5.14 -17.46 6.57
CA PRO A 412 5.97 -17.49 5.37
C PRO A 412 6.91 -16.29 5.31
N SER A 413 8.15 -16.50 4.87
CA SER A 413 9.20 -15.47 4.74
C SER A 413 8.99 -14.57 3.51
N ILE A 414 7.78 -14.03 3.36
CA ILE A 414 7.39 -13.15 2.26
C ILE A 414 7.42 -11.70 2.79
N PRO A 415 7.95 -10.73 2.04
CA PRO A 415 7.89 -9.32 2.43
C PRO A 415 6.44 -8.87 2.63
N ASP A 416 6.15 -8.32 3.82
CA ASP A 416 4.87 -7.68 4.10
C ASP A 416 4.81 -6.27 3.50
N PRO A 417 3.67 -5.85 2.90
CA PRO A 417 2.47 -6.62 2.62
C PRO A 417 2.63 -7.65 1.49
N ILE A 418 2.09 -8.85 1.70
CA ILE A 418 2.22 -10.01 0.80
C ILE A 418 1.69 -9.72 -0.61
N LEU A 419 0.64 -8.91 -0.73
CA LEU A 419 0.07 -8.49 -2.02
C LEU A 419 0.98 -7.56 -2.84
N LEU A 420 2.08 -7.05 -2.27
CA LEU A 420 3.15 -6.36 -3.00
C LEU A 420 4.23 -7.33 -3.52
N SER A 421 4.33 -8.53 -2.95
CA SER A 421 5.30 -9.54 -3.34
C SER A 421 4.80 -10.38 -4.50
N HIS A 422 5.63 -10.53 -5.53
CA HIS A 422 5.33 -11.43 -6.64
C HIS A 422 5.15 -12.88 -6.16
N VAL A 423 6.00 -13.32 -5.24
CA VAL A 423 5.93 -14.65 -4.62
C VAL A 423 4.63 -14.79 -3.83
N GLY A 424 4.26 -13.75 -3.05
CA GLY A 424 3.03 -13.75 -2.27
C GLY A 424 1.76 -13.96 -3.10
N ILE A 425 1.66 -13.25 -4.22
CA ILE A 425 0.51 -13.36 -5.13
C ILE A 425 0.48 -14.74 -5.80
N GLN A 426 1.64 -15.27 -6.22
CA GLN A 426 1.72 -16.61 -6.80
C GLN A 426 1.29 -17.69 -5.80
N VAL A 427 1.66 -17.56 -4.53
CA VAL A 427 1.27 -18.53 -3.50
C VAL A 427 -0.23 -18.45 -3.23
N LEU A 428 -0.80 -17.25 -3.09
CA LEU A 428 -2.26 -17.06 -2.93
C LEU A 428 -3.04 -17.66 -4.12
N TYR A 429 -2.52 -17.53 -5.34
CA TYR A 429 -3.10 -18.17 -6.52
C TYR A 429 -3.15 -19.68 -6.37
N TRP A 430 -2.02 -20.31 -6.09
CA TRP A 430 -1.95 -21.77 -5.97
C TRP A 430 -2.85 -22.29 -4.85
N TYR A 431 -2.88 -21.58 -3.72
CA TYR A 431 -3.77 -21.96 -2.62
C TYR A 431 -5.24 -21.84 -3.02
N ASN A 432 -5.63 -20.76 -3.71
CA ASN A 432 -6.99 -20.62 -4.22
C ASN A 432 -7.34 -21.72 -5.24
N HIS A 433 -6.40 -22.06 -6.12
CA HIS A 433 -6.57 -23.13 -7.10
C HIS A 433 -6.75 -24.50 -6.43
N TRP A 434 -5.91 -24.83 -5.43
CA TRP A 434 -6.01 -26.09 -4.71
C TRP A 434 -7.30 -26.20 -3.89
N HIS A 435 -7.74 -25.10 -3.26
CA HIS A 435 -9.04 -25.06 -2.60
C HIS A 435 -10.18 -25.31 -3.61
N SER A 436 -10.14 -24.67 -4.78
CA SER A 436 -11.13 -24.86 -5.84
C SER A 436 -11.14 -26.29 -6.39
N LEU A 437 -9.99 -26.96 -6.52
CA LEU A 437 -9.91 -28.36 -6.96
C LEU A 437 -10.61 -29.33 -6.00
N VAL A 438 -10.61 -29.00 -4.70
CA VAL A 438 -11.16 -29.86 -3.64
C VAL A 438 -12.61 -29.48 -3.27
N GLU A 439 -13.14 -28.38 -3.81
CA GLU A 439 -14.57 -28.05 -3.70
C GLU A 439 -15.46 -28.95 -4.59
N ASP A 440 -14.98 -29.32 -5.78
CA ASP A 440 -15.68 -30.23 -6.71
C ASP A 440 -14.79 -31.43 -7.05
N ILE A 441 -14.78 -32.43 -6.15
CA ILE A 441 -13.89 -33.58 -6.23
C ILE A 441 -14.34 -34.52 -7.36
N SER A 442 -13.47 -34.68 -8.34
CA SER A 442 -13.59 -35.60 -9.46
C SER A 442 -12.51 -36.68 -9.40
N THR A 443 -12.60 -37.68 -10.28
CA THR A 443 -11.62 -38.79 -10.33
C THR A 443 -10.20 -38.34 -10.73
N THR A 444 -10.01 -37.13 -11.27
CA THR A 444 -8.67 -36.60 -11.60
C THR A 444 -8.12 -35.64 -10.54
N THR A 445 -8.92 -35.23 -9.55
CA THR A 445 -8.58 -34.17 -8.60
C THR A 445 -7.26 -34.45 -7.86
N VAL A 446 -7.03 -35.68 -7.39
CA VAL A 446 -5.79 -36.02 -6.67
C VAL A 446 -4.57 -35.99 -7.60
N HIS A 447 -4.74 -36.42 -8.85
CA HIS A 447 -3.68 -36.33 -9.86
C HIS A 447 -3.34 -34.88 -10.19
N ASP A 448 -4.35 -34.05 -10.47
CA ASP A 448 -4.18 -32.62 -10.79
C ASP A 448 -3.55 -31.85 -9.63
N LEU A 449 -3.93 -32.19 -8.39
CA LEU A 449 -3.31 -31.67 -7.17
C LEU A 449 -1.84 -32.08 -7.06
N SER A 450 -1.52 -33.36 -7.27
CA SER A 450 -0.12 -33.84 -7.22
C SER A 450 0.76 -33.19 -8.29
N VAL A 451 0.24 -32.99 -9.50
CA VAL A 451 0.95 -32.33 -10.60
C VAL A 451 1.19 -30.86 -10.29
N SER A 452 0.17 -30.15 -9.78
CA SER A 452 0.31 -28.75 -9.40
C SER A 452 1.25 -28.53 -8.21
N ILE A 453 1.27 -29.41 -7.22
CA ILE A 453 2.26 -29.41 -6.11
C ILE A 453 3.68 -29.58 -6.66
N SER A 454 3.89 -30.52 -7.57
CA SER A 454 5.21 -30.74 -8.18
C SER A 454 5.67 -29.52 -8.98
N PHE A 455 4.73 -28.87 -9.69
CA PHE A 455 5.02 -27.65 -10.43
C PHE A 455 5.35 -26.47 -9.50
N PHE A 456 4.62 -26.33 -8.39
CA PHE A 456 4.88 -25.33 -7.34
C PHE A 456 6.33 -25.43 -6.82
N GLN A 457 6.80 -26.65 -6.53
CA GLN A 457 8.19 -26.91 -6.11
C GLN A 457 9.19 -26.66 -7.24
N SER A 458 8.85 -27.00 -8.49
CA SER A 458 9.75 -26.78 -9.63
C SER A 458 10.05 -25.30 -9.91
N ILE A 459 9.12 -24.41 -9.57
CA ILE A 459 9.30 -22.95 -9.65
C ILE A 459 10.09 -22.41 -8.44
N GLY A 460 10.28 -23.23 -7.39
CA GLY A 460 11.01 -22.87 -6.16
C GLY A 460 10.20 -22.01 -5.18
N LEU A 461 8.86 -22.04 -5.27
CA LEU A 461 8.00 -21.27 -4.38
C LEU A 461 8.04 -21.78 -2.93
N ASP A 462 8.22 -23.08 -2.72
CA ASP A 462 8.40 -23.72 -1.42
C ASP A 462 9.64 -23.20 -0.69
N ALA A 463 10.76 -23.08 -1.40
CA ALA A 463 11.98 -22.48 -0.87
C ALA A 463 11.80 -20.97 -0.62
N ALA A 464 11.05 -20.27 -1.48
CA ALA A 464 10.85 -18.82 -1.38
C ALA A 464 10.00 -18.40 -0.18
N ILE A 465 9.01 -19.21 0.22
CA ILE A 465 8.19 -18.94 1.41
C ILE A 465 8.81 -19.44 2.71
N ALA A 466 9.89 -20.25 2.62
CA ALA A 466 10.60 -20.81 3.77
C ALA A 466 9.73 -21.63 4.75
N LEU A 467 8.60 -22.15 4.29
CA LEU A 467 7.75 -23.09 5.02
C LEU A 467 8.15 -24.52 4.68
N ARG A 468 8.25 -25.38 5.70
CA ARG A 468 8.50 -26.82 5.48
C ARG A 468 7.19 -27.55 5.17
N PHE A 469 6.09 -27.14 5.79
CA PHE A 469 4.72 -27.54 5.47
C PHE A 469 4.05 -26.47 4.58
N PHE A 470 4.28 -26.56 3.27
CA PHE A 470 3.77 -25.58 2.30
C PHE A 470 2.41 -25.94 1.67
N VAL A 471 1.91 -27.16 1.88
CA VAL A 471 0.57 -27.54 1.42
C VAL A 471 -0.41 -27.31 2.58
N PRO A 472 -1.44 -26.45 2.42
CA PRO A 472 -2.44 -26.26 3.46
C PRO A 472 -3.13 -27.56 3.87
N PHE A 473 -3.19 -27.81 5.18
CA PHE A 473 -3.81 -29.00 5.76
C PHE A 473 -5.30 -29.17 5.41
N PRO A 474 -6.14 -28.10 5.33
CA PRO A 474 -7.54 -28.22 4.93
C PRO A 474 -7.79 -28.94 3.59
N ILE A 475 -6.87 -28.79 2.63
CA ILE A 475 -6.97 -29.38 1.30
C ILE A 475 -6.92 -30.92 1.42
N VAL A 476 -5.95 -31.44 2.16
CA VAL A 476 -5.81 -32.89 2.35
C VAL A 476 -6.81 -33.46 3.34
N ALA A 477 -7.18 -32.68 4.36
CA ALA A 477 -8.21 -33.06 5.32
C ALA A 477 -9.53 -33.38 4.61
N LYS A 478 -9.99 -32.50 3.72
CA LYS A 478 -11.20 -32.70 2.90
C LYS A 478 -11.12 -33.99 2.08
N LEU A 479 -9.99 -34.26 1.42
CA LEU A 479 -9.78 -35.48 0.63
C LEU A 479 -9.78 -36.75 1.51
N TRP A 480 -9.16 -36.71 2.69
CA TRP A 480 -9.11 -37.84 3.63
C TRP A 480 -10.45 -38.14 4.30
N SER A 481 -11.37 -37.18 4.34
CA SER A 481 -12.74 -37.34 4.87
C SER A 481 -13.81 -37.51 3.79
N HIS A 482 -13.44 -37.50 2.50
CA HIS A 482 -14.41 -37.50 1.40
C HIS A 482 -15.21 -38.82 1.33
N PRO A 483 -16.52 -38.84 1.02
CA PRO A 483 -17.31 -40.08 0.99
C PRO A 483 -16.93 -41.05 -0.15
N ASP A 484 -16.31 -40.56 -1.23
CA ASP A 484 -15.91 -41.42 -2.36
C ASP A 484 -14.65 -42.24 -2.05
N PRO A 485 -14.71 -43.59 -2.08
CA PRO A 485 -13.59 -44.46 -1.70
C PRO A 485 -12.41 -44.44 -2.68
N GLU A 486 -12.63 -44.12 -3.96
CA GLU A 486 -11.53 -44.00 -4.93
C GLU A 486 -10.70 -42.75 -4.63
N SER A 487 -11.35 -41.61 -4.48
CA SER A 487 -10.72 -40.34 -4.09
C SER A 487 -9.96 -40.45 -2.77
N GLN A 488 -10.54 -41.11 -1.75
CA GLN A 488 -9.84 -41.34 -0.49
C GLN A 488 -8.58 -42.19 -0.69
N ARG A 489 -8.65 -43.28 -1.46
CA ARG A 489 -7.50 -44.18 -1.67
C ARG A 489 -6.36 -43.47 -2.39
N GLU A 490 -6.68 -42.69 -3.42
CA GLU A 490 -5.67 -41.90 -4.13
C GLU A 490 -5.06 -40.82 -3.25
N SER A 491 -5.86 -40.18 -2.39
CA SER A 491 -5.38 -39.13 -1.47
C SER A 491 -4.34 -39.61 -0.45
N LEU A 492 -4.21 -40.93 -0.22
CA LEU A 492 -3.14 -41.51 0.60
C LEU A 492 -1.75 -41.31 0.00
N SER A 493 -1.63 -41.03 -1.30
CA SER A 493 -0.37 -40.64 -1.94
C SER A 493 0.20 -39.33 -1.37
N LEU A 494 -0.67 -38.40 -0.95
CA LEU A 494 -0.29 -37.11 -0.39
C LEU A 494 0.37 -37.22 0.99
N ILE A 495 0.22 -38.36 1.69
CA ILE A 495 0.94 -38.64 2.94
C ILE A 495 2.45 -38.49 2.76
N GLN A 496 2.97 -38.84 1.58
CA GLN A 496 4.40 -38.76 1.31
C GLN A 496 4.92 -37.32 1.39
N VAL A 497 4.14 -36.35 0.90
CA VAL A 497 4.47 -34.91 0.99
C VAL A 497 4.63 -34.48 2.44
N TYR A 498 3.71 -34.88 3.31
CA TYR A 498 3.76 -34.54 4.74
C TYR A 498 4.88 -35.27 5.49
N LYS A 499 5.24 -36.50 5.09
CA LYS A 499 6.42 -37.18 5.64
C LYS A 499 7.70 -36.46 5.26
N GLU A 500 7.80 -35.95 4.04
CA GLU A 500 8.95 -35.16 3.59
C GLU A 500 9.02 -33.82 4.33
N SER A 501 7.90 -33.10 4.47
CA SER A 501 7.79 -31.88 5.29
C SER A 501 8.18 -32.11 6.75
N TRP A 502 7.77 -33.24 7.35
CA TRP A 502 8.15 -33.61 8.71
C TRP A 502 9.66 -33.86 8.83
N ASN A 503 10.22 -34.65 7.91
CA ASN A 503 11.63 -35.02 7.92
C ASN A 503 12.57 -33.84 7.59
N ALA A 504 12.04 -32.75 7.04
CA ALA A 504 12.77 -31.49 6.87
C ALA A 504 13.16 -30.84 8.21
N TYR A 505 12.62 -31.31 9.35
CA TYR A 505 13.06 -30.95 10.70
C TYR A 505 14.09 -31.98 11.24
N PRO A 506 15.40 -31.67 11.23
CA PRO A 506 16.43 -32.63 11.66
C PRO A 506 16.62 -32.71 13.18
N GLY A 507 16.09 -31.75 13.95
CA GLY A 507 16.47 -31.49 15.34
C GLY A 507 15.32 -31.50 16.37
N PRO A 508 15.59 -31.05 17.61
CA PRO A 508 14.57 -30.81 18.63
C PRO A 508 13.60 -29.70 18.19
N GLU A 509 12.60 -29.39 19.01
CA GLU A 509 11.64 -28.31 18.75
C GLU A 509 12.33 -26.96 18.52
N GLU A 510 11.94 -26.27 17.44
CA GLU A 510 12.35 -24.89 17.12
C GLU A 510 11.25 -23.89 17.56
N GLU A 511 11.57 -22.60 17.74
CA GLU A 511 10.53 -21.59 17.92
C GLU A 511 9.64 -21.49 16.67
N GLY A 512 8.32 -21.58 16.84
CA GLY A 512 7.35 -21.60 15.74
C GLY A 512 7.34 -22.90 14.93
N ASP A 513 7.74 -24.03 15.54
CA ASP A 513 7.81 -25.35 14.88
C ASP A 513 6.48 -25.77 14.25
N GLU A 514 6.46 -25.88 12.92
CA GLU A 514 5.27 -26.25 12.15
C GLU A 514 4.78 -27.67 12.48
N ARG A 515 5.63 -28.55 13.06
CA ARG A 515 5.22 -29.90 13.46
C ARG A 515 4.13 -29.89 14.53
N LEU A 516 4.19 -28.95 15.48
CA LEU A 516 3.17 -28.83 16.53
C LEU A 516 1.84 -28.35 15.97
N ALA A 517 1.88 -27.38 15.06
CA ALA A 517 0.71 -26.90 14.35
C ALA A 517 0.07 -27.99 13.47
N PHE A 518 0.90 -28.77 12.77
CA PHE A 518 0.46 -29.93 12.01
C PHE A 518 -0.22 -30.98 12.90
N ILE A 519 0.37 -31.32 14.05
CA ILE A 519 -0.25 -32.26 15.00
C ILE A 519 -1.58 -31.68 15.51
N ALA A 520 -1.63 -30.39 15.88
CA ALA A 520 -2.86 -29.76 16.35
C ALA A 520 -3.98 -29.85 15.29
N ALA A 521 -3.64 -29.62 14.01
CA ALA A 521 -4.59 -29.72 12.89
C ALA A 521 -5.05 -31.17 12.70
N LEU A 522 -4.12 -32.12 12.80
CA LEU A 522 -4.41 -33.54 12.71
C LEU A 522 -5.29 -34.03 13.86
N ILE A 523 -5.09 -33.56 15.10
CA ILE A 523 -5.95 -33.86 16.25
C ILE A 523 -7.39 -33.40 15.96
N LYS A 524 -7.56 -32.14 15.54
CA LYS A 524 -8.89 -31.60 15.21
C LYS A 524 -9.58 -32.45 14.14
N HIS A 525 -8.87 -32.80 13.07
CA HIS A 525 -9.39 -33.64 11.99
C HIS A 525 -9.78 -35.05 12.45
N LEU A 526 -8.93 -35.72 13.22
CA LEU A 526 -9.21 -37.10 13.68
C LEU A 526 -10.40 -37.16 14.66
N LYS A 527 -10.64 -36.10 15.42
CA LYS A 527 -11.78 -35.98 16.34
C LYS A 527 -13.07 -35.50 15.67
N GLN A 528 -12.99 -34.93 14.47
CA GLN A 528 -14.15 -34.35 13.79
C GLN A 528 -15.10 -35.45 13.28
N ASP A 529 -16.41 -35.22 13.46
CA ASP A 529 -17.45 -36.08 12.87
C ASP A 529 -17.79 -35.57 11.45
N HIS A 530 -17.40 -36.33 10.43
CA HIS A 530 -17.64 -35.98 9.02
C HIS A 530 -18.99 -36.55 8.53
N GLY A 531 -20.06 -36.29 9.27
CA GLY A 531 -21.41 -36.72 8.89
C GLY A 531 -21.59 -38.24 8.82
N GLY A 532 -20.98 -38.97 9.77
CA GLY A 532 -21.10 -40.42 9.89
C GLY A 532 -20.00 -41.25 9.22
N HIS A 533 -19.01 -40.63 8.58
CA HIS A 533 -17.83 -41.31 8.03
C HIS A 533 -16.57 -40.91 8.79
N ARG A 534 -15.67 -41.89 9.02
CA ARG A 534 -14.36 -41.65 9.64
C ARG A 534 -13.32 -41.36 8.58
N SER A 535 -12.33 -40.54 8.92
CA SER A 535 -11.19 -40.29 8.03
C SER A 535 -10.50 -41.59 7.61
N ILE A 536 -10.07 -41.67 6.34
CA ILE A 536 -9.30 -42.81 5.81
C ILE A 536 -8.00 -43.05 6.59
N LEU A 537 -7.51 -42.05 7.32
CA LEU A 537 -6.33 -42.21 8.18
C LEU A 537 -6.54 -43.22 9.31
N LEU A 538 -7.78 -43.34 9.82
CA LEU A 538 -8.11 -44.28 10.90
C LEU A 538 -8.49 -45.67 10.36
N THR A 539 -9.00 -45.76 9.12
CA THR A 539 -9.54 -47.00 8.56
C THR A 539 -8.54 -47.77 7.70
N SER A 540 -7.63 -47.07 7.03
CA SER A 540 -6.62 -47.69 6.15
C SER A 540 -5.34 -48.05 6.89
N THR A 541 -4.68 -49.12 6.45
CA THR A 541 -3.37 -49.54 7.00
C THR A 541 -2.28 -48.50 6.75
N GLN A 542 -2.28 -47.86 5.57
CA GLN A 542 -1.34 -46.79 5.24
C GLN A 542 -1.55 -45.54 6.10
N GLY A 543 -2.80 -45.18 6.37
CA GLY A 543 -3.17 -44.09 7.28
C GLY A 543 -2.72 -44.35 8.71
N GLN A 544 -3.01 -45.53 9.25
CA GLN A 544 -2.57 -45.91 10.60
C GLN A 544 -1.04 -45.93 10.72
N ASN A 545 -0.33 -46.38 9.68
CA ASN A 545 1.14 -46.32 9.62
C ASN A 545 1.66 -44.89 9.62
N PHE A 546 0.94 -43.95 9.00
CA PHE A 546 1.29 -42.54 9.05
C PHE A 546 1.10 -41.95 10.45
N ILE A 547 0.01 -42.28 11.15
CA ILE A 547 -0.20 -41.84 12.53
C ILE A 547 0.88 -42.42 13.47
N ARG A 548 1.28 -43.69 13.27
CA ARG A 548 2.42 -44.28 14.00
C ARG A 548 3.72 -43.52 13.74
N PHE A 549 3.99 -43.15 12.48
CA PHE A 549 5.15 -42.35 12.12
C PHE A 549 5.17 -41.00 12.85
N VAL A 550 4.03 -40.30 12.90
CA VAL A 550 3.91 -39.02 13.64
C VAL A 550 4.11 -39.23 15.14
N ASN A 551 3.47 -40.25 15.72
CA ASN A 551 3.61 -40.57 17.14
C ASN A 551 5.06 -40.88 17.54
N ASP A 552 5.75 -41.66 16.70
CA ASP A 552 7.17 -41.98 16.89
C ASP A 552 8.04 -40.74 16.75
N GLY A 553 7.70 -39.83 15.83
CA GLY A 553 8.34 -38.52 15.68
C GLY A 553 8.18 -37.63 16.91
N ILE A 554 6.98 -37.59 17.53
CA ILE A 554 6.74 -36.85 18.78
C ILE A 554 7.69 -37.33 19.88
N ILE A 555 7.87 -38.65 20.00
CA ILE A 555 8.77 -39.25 20.99
C ILE A 555 10.23 -38.96 20.66
N GLN A 556 10.63 -39.18 19.41
CA GLN A 556 12.01 -39.02 18.94
C GLN A 556 12.53 -37.59 19.12
N HIS A 557 11.71 -36.60 18.78
CA HIS A 557 12.07 -35.18 18.84
C HIS A 557 11.69 -34.51 20.17
N ARG A 558 11.16 -35.28 21.13
CA ARG A 558 10.73 -34.81 22.46
C ARG A 558 9.71 -33.66 22.41
N LEU A 559 8.80 -33.69 21.44
CA LEU A 559 7.74 -32.67 21.29
C LEU A 559 6.67 -32.73 22.39
N TYR A 560 6.83 -33.60 23.39
CA TYR A 560 6.01 -33.65 24.60
C TYR A 560 6.63 -32.89 25.77
N GLU A 561 7.91 -32.49 25.67
CA GLU A 561 8.60 -31.66 26.66
C GLU A 561 8.25 -30.18 26.40
N CYS A 562 8.10 -29.41 27.47
CA CYS A 562 7.84 -27.97 27.38
C CYS A 562 9.19 -27.25 27.26
N PRO A 563 9.47 -26.52 26.17
CA PRO A 563 10.70 -25.75 26.04
C PRO A 563 10.72 -24.56 27.00
N GLU A 564 11.91 -24.02 27.29
CA GLU A 564 12.10 -22.92 28.26
C GLU A 564 11.34 -21.63 27.90
N TRP A 565 11.07 -21.42 26.61
CA TRP A 565 10.31 -20.26 26.11
C TRP A 565 8.79 -20.43 26.16
N GLU A 566 8.27 -21.64 26.40
CA GLU A 566 6.84 -21.87 26.61
C GLU A 566 6.53 -21.87 28.11
N SER A 567 5.92 -20.80 28.60
CA SER A 567 5.66 -20.63 30.04
C SER A 567 4.49 -21.48 30.56
N ASP A 568 3.62 -21.97 29.68
CA ASP A 568 2.36 -22.62 30.04
C ASP A 568 2.43 -24.14 29.89
N THR A 569 2.97 -24.80 30.91
CA THR A 569 3.03 -26.27 31.00
C THR A 569 1.65 -26.95 30.89
N HIS A 570 0.56 -26.25 31.20
CA HIS A 570 -0.78 -26.81 31.10
C HIS A 570 -1.17 -27.04 29.64
N ARG A 571 -0.86 -26.11 28.72
CA ARG A 571 -1.16 -26.26 27.28
C ARG A 571 -0.51 -27.49 26.69
N ARG A 572 0.78 -27.70 26.94
CA ARG A 572 1.51 -28.88 26.46
C ARG A 572 0.91 -30.18 27.01
N SER A 573 0.49 -30.20 28.28
CA SER A 573 -0.16 -31.36 28.88
C SER A 573 -1.52 -31.68 28.24
N THR A 574 -2.32 -30.64 27.95
CA THR A 574 -3.60 -30.77 27.26
C THR A 574 -3.39 -31.26 25.84
N PHE A 575 -2.43 -30.70 25.11
CA PHE A 575 -2.08 -31.11 23.74
C PHE A 575 -1.73 -32.60 23.62
N ILE A 576 -0.89 -33.13 24.51
CA ILE A 576 -0.54 -34.57 24.51
C ILE A 576 -1.74 -35.44 24.90
N THR A 577 -2.58 -34.96 25.82
CA THR A 577 -3.81 -35.67 26.21
C THR A 577 -4.78 -35.76 25.04
N GLU A 578 -4.96 -34.65 24.32
CA GLU A 578 -5.79 -34.55 23.11
C GLU A 578 -5.29 -35.47 21.98
N TRP A 579 -3.97 -35.54 21.76
CA TRP A 579 -3.37 -36.50 20.82
C TRP A 579 -3.65 -37.96 21.20
N THR A 580 -3.49 -38.28 22.48
CA THR A 580 -3.70 -39.65 22.99
C THR A 580 -5.16 -40.06 22.82
N GLN A 581 -6.10 -39.15 23.07
CA GLN A 581 -7.53 -39.39 22.87
C GLN A 581 -7.88 -39.55 21.38
N ALA A 582 -7.34 -38.70 20.51
CA ALA A 582 -7.60 -38.76 19.06
C ALA A 582 -7.09 -40.06 18.41
N THR A 583 -6.08 -40.70 19.01
CA THR A 583 -5.41 -41.88 18.44
C THR A 583 -5.70 -43.19 19.19
N GLU A 584 -6.61 -43.18 20.18
CA GLU A 584 -6.92 -44.32 21.06
C GLU A 584 -7.38 -45.59 20.31
N SER A 585 -7.96 -45.41 19.12
CA SER A 585 -8.51 -46.50 18.32
C SER A 585 -7.45 -47.27 17.51
N ILE A 586 -6.20 -46.81 17.50
CA ILE A 586 -5.11 -47.40 16.71
C ILE A 586 -4.28 -48.34 17.57
N ALA A 587 -4.16 -49.59 17.13
CA ALA A 587 -3.34 -50.59 17.81
C ALA A 587 -1.83 -50.31 17.65
N ASP A 588 -1.07 -50.68 18.69
CA ASP A 588 0.40 -50.68 18.74
C ASP A 588 1.08 -49.29 18.70
N LEU A 589 0.42 -48.25 19.21
CA LEU A 589 1.06 -46.95 19.43
C LEU A 589 1.99 -46.98 20.65
N ARG A 590 3.21 -46.46 20.50
CA ARG A 590 4.13 -46.28 21.63
C ARG A 590 3.58 -45.19 22.57
N PRO A 591 3.50 -45.45 23.88
CA PRO A 591 2.99 -44.46 24.82
C PRO A 591 3.95 -43.26 24.90
N ILE A 592 3.39 -42.05 24.79
CA ILE A 592 4.13 -40.81 24.94
C ILE A 592 4.40 -40.59 26.44
N PRO A 593 5.64 -40.27 26.85
CA PRO A 593 5.94 -39.93 28.24
C PRO A 593 5.11 -38.74 28.72
N LYS A 594 4.65 -38.77 29.98
CA LYS A 594 3.95 -37.61 30.55
C LYS A 594 4.93 -36.43 30.68
N PRO A 595 4.50 -35.18 30.40
CA PRO A 595 5.33 -34.01 30.60
C PRO A 595 5.80 -33.96 32.06
N GLN A 596 7.11 -33.86 32.30
CA GLN A 596 7.62 -33.61 33.65
C GLN A 596 7.44 -32.13 33.97
N PRO A 597 6.93 -31.76 35.17
CA PRO A 597 6.89 -30.36 35.58
C PRO A 597 8.32 -29.83 35.64
N VAL A 598 8.59 -28.72 34.95
CA VAL A 598 9.85 -28.00 35.06
C VAL A 598 10.04 -27.64 36.55
N PRO A 599 11.18 -27.96 37.18
CA PRO A 599 11.41 -27.57 38.57
C PRO A 599 11.32 -26.05 38.66
N ALA A 600 10.43 -25.56 39.51
CA ALA A 600 10.40 -24.14 39.87
C ALA A 600 11.82 -23.74 40.26
N LEU A 601 12.38 -22.75 39.57
CA LEU A 601 13.63 -22.12 39.96
C LEU A 601 13.50 -21.75 41.44
N VAL A 602 14.33 -22.38 42.25
CA VAL A 602 14.44 -22.11 43.68
C VAL A 602 14.74 -20.62 43.83
N GLU A 603 13.76 -19.86 44.31
CA GLU A 603 14.01 -18.53 44.88
C GLU A 603 14.97 -18.73 46.06
N ILE A 604 16.26 -18.57 45.81
CA ILE A 604 17.23 -18.33 46.88
C ILE A 604 17.00 -16.89 47.31
N GLY A 605 16.19 -16.74 48.37
CA GLY A 605 16.08 -15.49 49.10
C GLY A 605 17.40 -15.17 49.78
N GLU A 606 18.06 -14.09 49.35
CA GLU A 606 18.89 -13.27 50.24
C GLU A 606 18.40 -11.82 50.18
N HIS A 607 18.04 -11.33 51.35
CA HIS A 607 17.47 -10.02 51.62
C HIS A 607 18.52 -8.90 51.50
N ALA A 608 18.08 -7.83 50.82
CA ALA A 608 18.25 -6.41 51.14
C ALA A 608 19.59 -5.69 50.80
N SER A 609 19.53 -4.79 49.81
CA SER A 609 19.39 -3.34 50.08
C SER A 609 19.02 -2.54 48.81
N HIS A 610 18.04 -1.66 48.96
CA HIS A 610 17.47 -0.71 48.00
C HIS A 610 18.46 0.17 47.23
N GLY A 611 18.15 0.46 45.96
CA GLY A 611 18.65 1.64 45.25
C GLY A 611 18.52 1.59 43.72
N ASP A 612 17.44 2.19 43.23
CA ASP A 612 17.21 2.71 41.88
C ASP A 612 16.92 1.78 40.68
N SER A 613 15.67 1.94 40.25
CA SER A 613 14.99 1.43 39.07
C SER A 613 15.71 1.77 37.75
N ASN A 614 16.12 0.72 37.04
CA ASN A 614 16.32 0.77 35.58
C ASN A 614 15.72 -0.50 34.97
N THR A 615 14.43 -0.45 34.67
CA THR A 615 13.72 -1.42 33.84
C THR A 615 14.13 -1.23 32.39
N SER A 616 15.23 -1.87 31.98
CA SER A 616 15.55 -2.09 30.57
C SER A 616 14.69 -3.24 30.04
N ASN A 617 13.49 -2.91 29.57
CA ASN A 617 12.66 -3.76 28.72
C ASN A 617 13.42 -4.08 27.41
N ILE A 618 14.07 -5.24 27.36
CA ILE A 618 14.54 -5.83 26.11
C ILE A 618 13.35 -6.52 25.46
N ARG A 619 12.62 -5.73 24.68
CA ARG A 619 11.63 -6.17 23.70
C ARG A 619 12.41 -6.63 22.46
N ALA A 620 12.61 -7.93 22.35
CA ALA A 620 12.96 -8.64 21.11
C ALA A 620 11.90 -9.72 20.91
N SER A 621 11.39 -10.05 19.73
CA SER A 621 11.40 -9.43 18.40
C SER A 621 10.44 -10.28 17.57
N THR A 622 9.15 -10.24 17.87
CA THR A 622 8.11 -10.65 16.91
C THR A 622 7.67 -9.39 16.19
N SER A 623 7.82 -9.39 14.87
CA SER A 623 7.62 -8.27 13.97
C SER A 623 6.15 -7.80 13.96
N TRP A 624 5.77 -7.08 15.01
CA TRP A 624 4.63 -6.18 15.03
C TRP A 624 5.18 -4.76 14.92
N SER A 625 5.74 -4.44 13.75
CA SER A 625 5.95 -3.05 13.34
C SER A 625 4.99 -2.72 12.21
N TYR A 626 4.11 -1.76 12.51
CA TYR A 626 3.39 -0.82 11.64
C TYR A 626 1.90 -0.73 12.01
N ARG A 627 1.65 -0.08 13.15
CA ARG A 627 0.46 0.75 13.38
C ARG A 627 0.94 2.20 13.43
N HIS A 628 0.87 2.89 12.29
CA HIS A 628 0.62 4.32 12.14
C HIS A 628 0.24 4.60 10.69
#